data_AF-A0A7C3WAI2-F1
#
_entry.id   AF-A0A7C3WAI2-F1
#
_cell.length_a   1.000
_cell.length_b   1.000
_cell.length_c   1.000
_cell.angle_alpha   90.00
_cell.angle_beta   90.00
_cell.angle_gamma   90.00
#
_symmetry.space_group_name_H-M   'P 1'
#
loop_
_entity.id
_entity.type
_entity.pdbx_description
1 polymer ?
#
loop_
_entity_poly.entity_id
_entity_poly.type
_entity_poly.pdbx_seq_one_letter_code
_entity_poly.pdbx_strand_id
1 'polypeptide(L)'
;MNTRLTRWLVLLALGLFAFIFFYERRVPDTNQKAERSARLFPGLALSDITGINLARGTNFLLRLERRDDQWRFIAPVAYPAQPGGIERLLNALLQLRLEGTISAQEVLAQTNGLASFGLSPPAAIIELVLHGANRLEMRVGRQPWLGHPQVYLQVVGRDGVLTTGADFVRALPASPDDWRDRALVNLTGVDFDRVEVRTGASTLEVVRRPARQWQMTKPLLTRANSARVDFLLEQLQMATVLRFLTDDPRADLEPFGLLPPERELVFGRGTNELLVLQLGRSPTNDPNQVFVRRLSHSNVVLVARSVVEPWRASFREFCDRRMMVFRPEAVDRIEGRGDEAFVLQREAKDRWRIIEPFSAPADNVLVLEMLANLASLEFLEFEKEVVTDFAAYGLDPPRSQYVLRASLTNAPPGPTNQVLAQVDFGNPSGYKLFARRSLENSVVTTLAPDRLPRAAFQLRDRRLWNVATNEIQAIVVQQQGRTRKLLRTGPLQWSLAPGSVDPLNPFSLEEAAHQVGHLRAEVWTARGEEQLARYGFLVADHRVTLELAPGSLAPRLTVRFGRKSLSGRPFAAVELPGERGPVVFECPLSIYDFVQSDLTALNPHPGSGSAP
;
A
#
# COMPACT_ATOMS: atom_id res chain seq x y z
N MET A 1 0.28 32.93 64.96
CA MET A 1 1.16 32.87 63.76
C MET A 1 0.91 34.11 62.92
N ASN A 2 1.90 34.98 62.74
CA ASN A 2 1.68 36.33 62.22
C ASN A 2 1.52 36.30 60.68
N THR A 3 0.28 36.18 60.21
CA THR A 3 -0.08 35.89 58.81
C THR A 3 0.45 36.91 57.80
N ARG A 4 0.70 38.16 58.23
CA ARG A 4 1.33 39.19 57.39
C ARG A 4 2.81 38.89 57.13
N LEU A 5 3.53 38.44 58.15
CA LEU A 5 4.94 38.07 58.03
C LEU A 5 5.11 36.84 57.14
N THR A 6 4.23 35.85 57.28
CA THR A 6 4.23 34.63 56.45
C THR A 6 3.94 34.95 54.98
N ARG A 7 2.99 35.84 54.67
CA ARG A 7 2.71 36.26 53.27
C ARG A 7 3.88 37.02 52.64
N TRP A 8 4.55 37.86 53.42
CA TRP A 8 5.71 38.61 52.94
C TRP A 8 6.90 37.68 52.65
N LEU A 9 7.15 36.70 53.53
CA LEU A 9 8.17 35.68 53.31
C LEU A 9 7.87 34.78 52.11
N VAL A 10 6.61 34.43 51.87
CA VAL A 10 6.21 33.65 50.68
C VAL A 10 6.39 34.46 49.39
N LEU A 11 6.06 35.76 49.39
CA LEU A 11 6.30 36.63 48.23
C LEU A 11 7.80 36.84 47.97
N LEU A 12 8.60 37.00 49.02
CA LEU A 12 10.06 37.09 48.90
C LEU A 12 10.63 35.77 48.36
N ALA A 13 10.16 34.63 48.85
CA ALA A 13 10.58 33.31 48.39
C ALA A 13 10.19 33.06 46.92
N LEU A 14 8.98 33.46 46.50
CA LEU A 14 8.55 33.39 45.10
C LEU A 14 9.36 34.34 44.20
N GLY A 15 9.68 35.54 44.68
CA GLY A 15 10.55 36.48 43.97
C GLY A 15 11.98 35.95 43.81
N LEU A 16 12.54 35.36 44.88
CA LEU A 16 13.85 34.73 44.86
C LEU A 16 13.86 33.49 43.94
N PHE A 17 12.82 32.66 44.00
CA PHE A 17 12.65 31.51 43.12
C PHE A 17 12.55 31.92 41.65
N ALA A 18 11.76 32.95 41.33
CA ALA A 18 11.66 33.48 39.97
C ALA A 18 13.01 34.04 39.47
N PHE A 19 13.75 34.74 40.34
CA PHE A 19 15.08 35.25 40.02
C PHE A 19 16.10 34.12 39.74
N ILE A 20 16.16 33.10 40.61
CA ILE A 20 17.03 31.92 40.43
C ILE A 20 16.65 31.15 39.16
N PHE A 21 15.35 30.91 38.94
CA PHE A 21 14.86 30.09 37.83
C PHE A 21 15.02 30.78 36.46
N PHE A 22 14.76 32.09 36.36
CA PHE A 22 14.85 32.82 35.08
C PHE A 22 16.21 33.45 34.81
N TYR A 23 16.94 33.88 35.84
CA TYR A 23 18.21 34.60 35.69
C TYR A 23 19.41 33.67 35.90
N GLU A 24 19.47 32.98 37.04
CA GLU A 24 20.64 32.15 37.39
C GLU A 24 20.75 30.89 36.53
N ARG A 25 19.62 30.28 36.15
CA ARG A 25 19.61 29.15 35.19
C ARG A 25 20.04 29.54 33.76
N ARG A 26 20.07 30.84 33.44
CA ARG A 26 20.53 31.38 32.15
C ARG A 26 21.93 31.99 32.20
N VAL A 27 22.48 32.23 33.39
CA VAL A 27 23.88 32.63 33.57
C VAL A 27 24.71 31.35 33.64
N PRO A 28 25.64 31.10 32.70
CA PRO A 28 26.47 29.90 32.75
C PRO A 28 27.22 29.83 34.08
N ASP A 29 27.09 28.69 34.75
CA ASP A 29 27.70 28.35 36.04
C ASP A 29 29.20 28.72 36.04
N THR A 30 29.76 29.13 37.18
CA THR A 30 31.17 29.55 37.31
C THR A 30 32.12 28.48 36.76
N ASN A 31 31.75 27.20 36.92
CA ASN A 31 32.45 26.06 36.34
C ASN A 31 32.35 26.02 34.80
N GLN A 32 31.20 26.33 34.21
CA GLN A 32 31.04 26.40 32.74
C GLN A 32 31.82 27.56 32.11
N LYS A 33 31.94 28.69 32.81
CA LYS A 33 32.80 29.80 32.38
C LYS A 33 34.27 29.41 32.42
N ALA A 34 34.71 28.76 33.50
CA ALA A 34 36.07 28.23 33.63
C ALA A 34 36.40 27.16 32.56
N GLU A 35 35.45 26.25 32.29
CA GLU A 35 35.58 25.24 31.23
C GLU A 35 35.65 25.87 29.83
N ARG A 36 34.87 26.92 29.56
CA ARG A 36 34.91 27.63 28.27
C ARG A 36 36.21 28.40 28.08
N SER A 37 36.78 28.99 29.13
CA SER A 37 38.07 29.66 29.06
C SER A 37 39.26 28.70 28.89
N ALA A 38 39.11 27.44 29.28
CA ALA A 38 40.16 26.41 29.13
C ALA A 38 40.26 25.82 27.71
N ARG A 39 39.35 26.21 26.80
CA ARG A 39 39.37 25.77 25.40
C ARG A 39 40.45 26.50 24.62
N LEU A 40 40.96 25.85 23.58
CA LEU A 40 41.97 26.42 22.71
C LEU A 40 41.45 27.65 21.93
N PHE A 41 40.17 27.62 21.54
CA PHE A 41 39.47 28.69 20.83
C PHE A 41 38.24 29.17 21.63
N PRO A 42 38.45 29.98 22.68
CA PRO A 42 37.33 30.49 23.48
C PRO A 42 36.48 31.43 22.63
N GLY A 43 35.18 31.13 22.50
CA GLY A 43 34.21 31.97 21.79
C GLY A 43 33.95 31.61 20.32
N LEU A 44 34.68 30.66 19.73
CA LEU A 44 34.36 30.15 18.40
C LEU A 44 33.11 29.26 18.47
N ALA A 45 32.11 29.53 17.63
CA ALA A 45 30.90 28.71 17.49
C ALA A 45 30.87 28.00 16.13
N LEU A 46 30.12 26.89 16.05
CA LEU A 46 29.94 26.13 14.82
C LEU A 46 29.30 26.97 13.69
N SER A 47 28.42 27.90 14.07
CA SER A 47 27.77 28.84 13.16
C SER A 47 28.75 29.81 12.50
N ASP A 48 29.90 30.07 13.13
CA ASP A 48 30.86 31.05 12.62
C ASP A 48 31.69 30.49 11.45
N ILE A 49 31.70 29.17 11.29
CA ILE A 49 32.55 28.43 10.36
C ILE A 49 31.79 28.22 9.05
N THR A 50 32.31 28.83 7.98
CA THR A 50 31.74 28.79 6.63
C THR A 50 32.53 27.91 5.69
N GLY A 51 33.75 27.51 6.04
CA GLY A 51 34.59 26.66 5.20
C GLY A 51 35.67 25.91 5.97
N ILE A 52 36.19 24.84 5.36
CA ILE A 52 37.27 24.02 5.89
C ILE A 52 38.24 23.70 4.74
N ASN A 53 39.52 24.02 4.91
CA ASN A 53 40.59 23.43 4.10
C ASN A 53 41.36 22.42 4.94
N LEU A 54 41.54 21.21 4.42
CA LEU A 54 42.32 20.16 5.05
C LEU A 54 43.40 19.68 4.07
N ALA A 55 44.66 19.79 4.46
CA ALA A 55 45.78 19.27 3.70
C ALA A 55 46.56 18.22 4.52
N ARG A 56 46.96 17.11 3.90
CA ARG A 56 47.84 16.09 4.49
C ARG A 56 48.84 15.59 3.45
N GLY A 57 50.13 15.67 3.75
CA GLY A 57 51.17 15.37 2.76
C GLY A 57 50.99 16.20 1.47
N THR A 58 51.42 15.65 0.33
CA THR A 58 51.39 16.37 -0.96
C THR A 58 50.13 16.14 -1.78
N ASN A 59 49.44 15.01 -1.59
CA ASN A 59 48.37 14.55 -2.50
C ASN A 59 46.97 14.59 -1.90
N PHE A 60 46.82 14.94 -0.63
CA PHE A 60 45.52 15.01 0.03
C PHE A 60 45.17 16.46 0.34
N LEU A 61 44.21 17.00 -0.43
CA LEU A 61 43.65 18.33 -0.22
C LEU A 61 42.13 18.24 -0.31
N LEU A 62 41.44 18.69 0.74
CA LEU A 62 40.00 18.90 0.74
C LEU A 62 39.73 20.38 0.95
N ARG A 63 38.83 20.93 0.15
CA ARG A 63 38.23 22.25 0.39
C ARG A 63 36.73 22.08 0.43
N LEU A 64 36.13 22.45 1.55
CA LEU A 64 34.70 22.42 1.76
C LEU A 64 34.19 23.82 2.08
N GLU A 65 32.99 24.12 1.58
CA GLU A 65 32.25 25.33 1.89
C GLU A 65 30.83 24.98 2.33
N ARG A 66 30.28 25.78 3.24
CA ARG A 66 28.89 25.71 3.66
C ARG A 66 28.08 26.70 2.84
N ARG A 67 27.13 26.22 2.04
CA ARG A 67 26.20 27.01 1.23
C ARG A 67 24.78 26.49 1.42
N ASP A 68 23.80 27.38 1.61
CA ASP A 68 22.40 27.02 1.86
C ASP A 68 22.23 25.96 2.96
N ASP A 69 22.98 26.12 4.06
CA ASP A 69 23.06 25.17 5.18
C ASP A 69 23.56 23.76 4.84
N GLN A 70 24.19 23.57 3.68
CA GLN A 70 24.78 22.30 3.27
C GLN A 70 26.28 22.41 3.01
N TRP A 71 27.03 21.41 3.47
CA TRP A 71 28.45 21.29 3.15
C TRP A 71 28.65 20.75 1.74
N ARG A 72 29.56 21.34 1.00
CA ARG A 72 29.93 20.91 -0.36
C ARG A 72 31.44 20.93 -0.52
N PHE A 73 31.97 19.92 -1.21
CA PHE A 73 33.33 19.95 -1.71
C PHE A 73 33.43 20.97 -2.85
N ILE A 74 34.52 21.74 -2.81
CA ILE A 74 35.02 22.56 -3.91
C ILE A 74 36.24 21.89 -4.55
N ALA A 75 37.07 21.22 -3.74
CA ALA A 75 38.22 20.43 -4.18
C ALA A 75 38.27 19.09 -3.40
N PRO A 76 38.69 17.97 -4.03
CA PRO A 76 39.28 17.89 -5.38
C PRO A 76 38.28 18.00 -6.53
N VAL A 77 36.99 17.72 -6.29
CA VAL A 77 35.89 17.85 -7.26
C VAL A 77 34.70 18.49 -6.56
N ALA A 78 33.93 19.29 -7.30
CA ALA A 78 32.68 19.86 -6.81
C ALA A 78 31.64 18.76 -6.55
N TYR A 79 31.30 18.51 -5.29
CA TYR A 79 30.45 17.38 -4.92
C TYR A 79 29.74 17.61 -3.57
N PRO A 80 28.50 17.13 -3.35
CA PRO A 80 27.82 17.24 -2.05
C PRO A 80 28.56 16.50 -0.92
N ALA A 81 28.63 17.08 0.26
CA ALA A 81 29.28 16.46 1.41
C ALA A 81 28.24 16.04 2.47
N GLN A 82 28.51 14.91 3.15
CA GLN A 82 27.70 14.50 4.28
C GLN A 82 28.12 15.26 5.54
N PRO A 83 27.18 15.85 6.30
CA PRO A 83 27.51 16.72 7.42
C PRO A 83 28.12 15.97 8.62
N GLY A 84 27.73 14.71 8.84
CA GLY A 84 28.07 14.02 10.10
C GLY A 84 29.57 13.86 10.36
N GLY A 85 30.39 13.62 9.33
CA GLY A 85 31.85 13.54 9.50
C GLY A 85 32.49 14.90 9.78
N ILE A 86 32.01 15.91 9.09
CA ILE A 86 32.48 17.30 9.19
C ILE A 86 32.14 17.86 10.57
N GLU A 87 30.89 17.71 11.00
CA GLU A 87 30.41 18.19 12.30
C GLU A 87 31.13 17.48 13.45
N ARG A 88 31.45 16.18 13.33
CA ARG A 88 32.28 15.50 14.33
C ARG A 88 33.65 16.14 14.48
N LEU A 89 34.31 16.47 13.37
CA LEU A 89 35.60 17.16 13.42
C LEU A 89 35.45 18.56 14.03
N LEU A 90 34.49 19.35 13.55
CA LEU A 90 34.28 20.71 14.04
C LEU A 90 33.97 20.73 15.54
N ASN A 91 33.09 19.85 16.01
CA ASN A 91 32.78 19.73 17.44
C ASN A 91 34.02 19.32 18.27
N ALA A 92 34.83 18.38 17.77
CA ALA A 92 36.09 18.01 18.44
C ALA A 92 37.08 19.18 18.52
N LEU A 93 37.18 20.00 17.47
CA LEU A 93 38.02 21.21 17.45
C LEU A 93 37.49 22.29 18.41
N LEU A 94 36.18 22.47 18.51
CA LEU A 94 35.55 23.46 19.40
C LEU A 94 35.63 23.08 20.89
N GLN A 95 35.79 21.79 21.18
CA GLN A 95 35.98 21.26 22.54
C GLN A 95 37.45 21.08 22.93
N LEU A 96 38.37 21.35 22.00
CA LEU A 96 39.80 21.16 22.17
C LEU A 96 40.34 22.02 23.31
N ARG A 97 41.10 21.42 24.25
CA ARG A 97 41.66 22.10 25.42
C ARG A 97 43.16 22.29 25.27
N LEU A 98 43.66 23.44 25.73
CA LEU A 98 45.09 23.66 25.84
C LEU A 98 45.62 22.88 27.06
N GLU A 99 46.54 21.94 26.84
CA GLU A 99 47.15 21.12 27.92
C GLU A 99 48.57 21.58 28.26
N GLY A 100 49.28 22.19 27.32
CA GLY A 100 50.62 22.70 27.53
C GLY A 100 51.07 23.66 26.43
N THR A 101 52.12 24.44 26.71
CA THR A 101 52.74 25.36 25.74
C THR A 101 54.26 25.22 25.84
N ILE A 102 54.91 25.13 24.70
CA ILE A 102 56.36 25.15 24.52
C ILE A 102 56.68 26.49 23.88
N SER A 103 57.45 27.32 24.56
CA SER A 103 57.73 28.69 24.12
C SER A 103 58.56 28.72 22.83
N ALA A 104 58.51 29.82 22.09
CA ALA A 104 59.33 29.99 20.90
C ALA A 104 60.84 29.83 21.19
N GLN A 105 61.31 30.26 22.36
CA GLN A 105 62.70 30.09 22.80
C GLN A 105 63.06 28.62 23.01
N GLU A 106 62.19 27.86 23.66
CA GLU A 106 62.37 26.41 23.86
C GLU A 106 62.35 25.64 22.52
N VAL A 107 61.49 26.04 21.57
CA VAL A 107 61.48 25.47 20.22
C VAL A 107 62.79 25.73 19.48
N LEU A 108 63.34 26.95 19.59
CA LEU A 108 64.62 27.30 18.96
C LEU A 108 65.82 26.58 19.61
N ALA A 109 65.71 26.24 20.90
CA ALA A 109 66.73 25.48 21.61
C ALA A 109 66.74 23.98 21.25
N GLN A 110 65.68 23.45 20.64
CA GLN A 110 65.61 22.05 20.21
C GLN A 110 66.45 21.79 18.95
N THR A 111 67.17 20.67 18.92
CA THR A 111 67.84 20.18 17.72
C THR A 111 66.80 19.94 16.62
N ASN A 112 66.93 20.64 15.48
CA ASN A 112 65.99 20.65 14.34
C ASN A 112 64.68 21.45 14.53
N GLY A 113 64.58 22.30 15.57
CA GLY A 113 63.49 23.26 15.72
C GLY A 113 62.10 22.64 15.61
N LEU A 114 61.20 23.23 14.79
CA LEU A 114 59.84 22.74 14.55
C LEU A 114 59.77 21.30 14.00
N ALA A 115 60.81 20.83 13.32
CA ALA A 115 60.83 19.45 12.80
C ALA A 115 60.90 18.41 13.92
N SER A 116 61.46 18.75 15.09
CA SER A 116 61.48 17.87 16.27
C SER A 116 60.07 17.54 16.79
N PHE A 117 59.12 18.45 16.57
CA PHE A 117 57.71 18.31 16.92
C PHE A 117 56.85 17.78 15.76
N GLY A 118 57.45 17.47 14.60
CA GLY A 118 56.75 17.04 13.39
C GLY A 118 55.91 18.15 12.73
N LEU A 119 56.28 19.41 12.91
CA LEU A 119 55.59 20.58 12.34
C LEU A 119 56.30 21.15 11.09
N SER A 120 57.38 20.50 10.64
CA SER A 120 58.13 20.88 9.44
C SER A 120 58.68 19.63 8.72
N PRO A 121 57.92 19.04 7.76
CA PRO A 121 56.54 19.40 7.39
C PRO A 121 55.51 18.93 8.44
N PRO A 122 54.35 19.60 8.57
CA PRO A 122 53.27 19.17 9.45
C PRO A 122 52.57 17.91 8.92
N ALA A 123 52.04 17.09 9.84
CA ALA A 123 51.27 15.89 9.52
C ALA A 123 49.91 16.22 8.87
N ALA A 124 49.27 17.32 9.32
CA ALA A 124 48.06 17.86 8.72
C ALA A 124 48.02 19.38 8.87
N ILE A 125 47.35 20.06 7.96
CA ILE A 125 47.01 21.49 8.05
C ILE A 125 45.49 21.59 7.99
N ILE A 126 44.89 22.19 9.01
CA ILE A 126 43.45 22.44 9.11
C ILE A 126 43.25 23.94 9.13
N GLU A 127 42.59 24.48 8.12
CA GLU A 127 42.21 25.88 8.04
C GLU A 127 40.69 25.98 8.15
N LEU A 128 40.20 26.72 9.15
CA LEU A 128 38.79 27.07 9.26
C LEU A 128 38.59 28.47 8.66
N VAL A 129 37.67 28.57 7.71
CA VAL A 129 37.21 29.84 7.15
C VAL A 129 36.00 30.30 7.95
N LEU A 130 36.07 31.51 8.48
CA LEU A 130 35.03 32.09 9.32
C LEU A 130 34.25 33.18 8.57
N HIS A 131 33.11 33.61 9.12
CA HIS A 131 32.44 34.82 8.65
C HIS A 131 33.38 36.03 8.62
N GLY A 132 33.22 36.91 7.62
CA GLY A 132 34.08 38.08 7.42
C GLY A 132 35.46 37.77 6.83
N ALA A 133 35.63 36.59 6.20
CA ALA A 133 36.88 36.13 5.58
C ALA A 133 38.07 35.97 6.53
N ASN A 134 37.82 35.92 7.85
CA ASN A 134 38.83 35.56 8.82
C ASN A 134 39.19 34.06 8.71
N ARG A 135 40.46 33.72 8.97
CA ARG A 135 40.99 32.36 8.80
C ARG A 135 41.73 31.93 10.05
N LEU A 136 41.47 30.70 10.46
CA LEU A 136 42.16 30.06 11.58
C LEU A 136 42.91 28.84 11.05
N GLU A 137 44.24 28.94 10.95
CA GLU A 137 45.10 27.85 10.51
C GLU A 137 45.73 27.13 11.71
N MET A 138 45.62 25.80 11.69
CA MET A 138 46.21 24.88 12.66
C MET A 138 47.09 23.88 11.93
N ARG A 139 48.35 23.79 12.34
CA ARG A 139 49.31 22.80 11.87
C ARG A 139 49.43 21.71 12.93
N VAL A 140 49.18 20.47 12.52
CA VAL A 140 49.19 19.29 13.38
C VAL A 140 50.56 18.61 13.25
N GLY A 141 51.22 18.43 14.38
CA GLY A 141 52.53 17.82 14.50
C GLY A 141 52.47 16.32 14.79
N ARG A 142 53.60 15.79 15.25
CA ARG A 142 53.75 14.39 15.67
C ARG A 142 53.05 14.15 17.02
N GLN A 143 52.57 12.93 17.24
CA GLN A 143 52.18 12.46 18.57
C GLN A 143 53.43 12.15 19.40
N PRO A 144 53.61 12.73 20.61
CA PRO A 144 54.85 12.59 21.38
C PRO A 144 55.22 11.14 21.70
N TRP A 145 54.22 10.27 21.92
CA TRP A 145 54.39 8.87 22.29
C TRP A 145 53.25 8.01 21.71
N LEU A 146 53.56 6.80 21.22
CA LEU A 146 52.55 5.84 20.78
C LEU A 146 51.65 5.44 21.97
N GLY A 147 50.34 5.65 21.84
CA GLY A 147 49.34 5.29 22.87
C GLY A 147 48.95 6.39 23.85
N HIS A 148 49.59 7.57 23.80
CA HIS A 148 49.18 8.73 24.62
C HIS A 148 48.25 9.67 23.84
N PRO A 149 47.29 10.31 24.51
CA PRO A 149 46.25 11.10 23.85
C PRO A 149 46.71 12.50 23.42
N GLN A 150 48.00 12.83 23.45
CA GLN A 150 48.50 14.18 23.17
C GLN A 150 49.05 14.33 21.74
N VAL A 151 48.94 15.53 21.18
CA VAL A 151 49.52 15.91 19.90
C VAL A 151 50.07 17.33 19.97
N TYR A 152 51.20 17.56 19.28
CA TYR A 152 51.73 18.91 19.09
C TYR A 152 50.91 19.66 18.03
N LEU A 153 50.61 20.93 18.29
CA LEU A 153 49.83 21.80 17.42
C LEU A 153 50.49 23.17 17.34
N GLN A 154 50.53 23.78 16.16
CA GLN A 154 50.86 25.20 15.99
C GLN A 154 49.65 25.92 15.42
N VAL A 155 49.20 26.98 16.10
CA VAL A 155 48.15 27.88 15.61
C VAL A 155 48.82 29.10 15.01
N VAL A 156 48.53 29.40 13.74
CA VAL A 156 49.12 30.57 13.07
C VAL A 156 48.68 31.85 13.80
N GLY A 157 49.64 32.72 14.11
CA GLY A 157 49.41 33.94 14.90
C GLY A 157 49.51 33.75 16.42
N ARG A 158 49.83 32.54 16.91
CA ARG A 158 50.24 32.30 18.30
C ARG A 158 51.69 31.83 18.37
N ASP A 159 52.43 32.33 19.36
CA ASP A 159 53.83 31.97 19.54
C ASP A 159 53.98 30.57 20.14
N GLY A 160 55.04 29.87 19.72
CA GLY A 160 55.41 28.56 20.27
C GLY A 160 54.65 27.37 19.67
N VAL A 161 54.77 26.22 20.35
CA VAL A 161 54.09 24.96 20.02
C VAL A 161 53.17 24.61 21.19
N LEU A 162 51.93 24.22 20.89
CA LEU A 162 50.92 23.88 21.88
C LEU A 162 50.79 22.35 21.98
N THR A 163 50.42 21.87 23.15
CA THR A 163 50.06 20.48 23.39
C THR A 163 48.57 20.39 23.70
N THR A 164 47.89 19.46 23.03
CA THR A 164 46.44 19.25 23.14
C THR A 164 46.08 17.77 23.05
N GLY A 165 44.87 17.40 23.48
CA GLY A 165 44.27 16.10 23.19
C GLY A 165 44.17 15.81 21.67
N ALA A 166 44.23 14.53 21.31
CA ALA A 166 44.31 14.03 19.93
C ALA A 166 42.96 13.55 19.37
N ASP A 167 41.84 13.79 20.06
CA ASP A 167 40.52 13.31 19.66
C ASP A 167 40.08 13.79 18.28
N PHE A 168 40.37 15.05 17.95
CA PHE A 168 40.06 15.62 16.63
C PHE A 168 40.84 14.92 15.49
N VAL A 169 42.02 14.36 15.76
CA VAL A 169 42.81 13.62 14.78
C VAL A 169 42.07 12.38 14.31
N ARG A 170 41.32 11.71 15.20
CA ARG A 170 40.47 10.55 14.87
C ARG A 170 39.24 10.93 14.04
N ALA A 171 38.83 12.19 14.08
CA ALA A 171 37.73 12.71 13.28
C ALA A 171 38.18 13.16 11.87
N LEU A 172 39.48 13.19 11.59
CA LEU A 172 39.99 13.48 10.26
C LEU A 172 39.65 12.34 9.28
N PRO A 173 39.19 12.66 8.06
CA PRO A 173 38.84 11.65 7.07
C PRO A 173 40.12 10.94 6.60
N ALA A 174 40.07 9.63 6.41
CA ALA A 174 41.17 8.87 5.81
C ALA A 174 41.23 9.12 4.30
N SER A 175 40.08 9.20 3.64
CA SER A 175 39.92 9.47 2.21
C SER A 175 38.92 10.61 1.96
N PRO A 176 38.96 11.31 0.79
CA PRO A 176 37.92 12.28 0.44
C PRO A 176 36.50 11.70 0.49
N ASP A 177 36.37 10.40 0.16
CA ASP A 177 35.10 9.68 0.10
C ASP A 177 34.40 9.52 1.46
N ASP A 178 35.16 9.60 2.56
CA ASP A 178 34.62 9.45 3.91
C ASP A 178 33.65 10.58 4.28
N TRP A 179 33.76 11.72 3.60
CA TRP A 179 32.91 12.89 3.82
C TRP A 179 32.01 13.20 2.62
N ARG A 180 32.09 12.44 1.52
CA ARG A 180 31.17 12.58 0.37
C ARG A 180 29.76 12.13 0.73
N ASP A 181 28.77 12.85 0.22
CA ASP A 181 27.39 12.36 0.25
C ASP A 181 27.29 11.05 -0.54
N ARG A 182 26.76 10.04 0.14
CA ARG A 182 26.65 8.68 -0.38
C ARG A 182 25.26 8.40 -0.95
N ALA A 183 24.33 9.35 -0.99
CA ALA A 183 23.06 9.14 -1.68
C ALA A 183 23.31 8.83 -3.18
N LEU A 184 22.71 7.75 -3.69
CA LEU A 184 22.78 7.41 -5.11
C LEU A 184 22.01 8.45 -5.95
N VAL A 185 20.81 8.79 -5.47
CA VAL A 185 19.90 9.77 -6.06
C VAL A 185 19.32 10.63 -4.95
N ASN A 186 19.20 11.94 -5.18
CA ASN A 186 18.40 12.80 -4.33
C ASN A 186 17.20 13.33 -5.13
N LEU A 187 16.03 12.72 -4.90
CA LEU A 187 14.77 13.13 -5.50
C LEU A 187 14.00 14.16 -4.65
N THR A 188 14.51 14.49 -3.46
CA THR A 188 13.86 15.42 -2.54
C THR A 188 13.84 16.81 -3.15
N GLY A 189 12.65 17.39 -3.31
CA GLY A 189 12.49 18.71 -3.93
C GLY A 189 12.66 18.74 -5.45
N VAL A 190 12.87 17.58 -6.10
CA VAL A 190 12.87 17.46 -7.56
C VAL A 190 11.43 17.26 -8.02
N ASP A 191 10.90 18.23 -8.77
CA ASP A 191 9.56 18.14 -9.37
C ASP A 191 9.63 17.36 -10.70
N PHE A 192 9.46 16.03 -10.63
CA PHE A 192 9.42 15.14 -11.78
C PHE A 192 8.05 14.46 -11.92
N ASP A 193 7.64 14.24 -13.16
CA ASP A 193 6.40 13.53 -13.51
C ASP A 193 6.65 12.30 -14.38
N ARG A 194 7.88 12.08 -14.85
CA ARG A 194 8.24 10.99 -15.76
C ARG A 194 9.40 10.19 -15.21
N VAL A 195 9.28 8.87 -15.28
CA VAL A 195 10.37 7.92 -15.07
C VAL A 195 10.47 7.04 -16.31
N GLU A 196 11.67 6.92 -16.85
CA GLU A 196 11.94 6.17 -18.06
C GLU A 196 13.10 5.20 -17.84
N VAL A 197 12.93 3.95 -18.25
CA VAL A 197 14.00 2.96 -18.34
C VAL A 197 14.27 2.71 -19.80
N ARG A 198 15.45 3.15 -20.26
CA ARG A 198 15.91 2.96 -21.64
C ARG A 198 16.80 1.74 -21.73
N THR A 199 16.59 0.99 -22.79
CA THR A 199 17.46 -0.09 -23.24
C THR A 199 17.76 0.14 -24.72
N GLY A 200 18.83 -0.46 -25.25
CA GLY A 200 19.14 -0.32 -26.69
C GLY A 200 18.03 -0.79 -27.65
N ALA A 201 17.03 -1.54 -27.18
CA ALA A 201 15.96 -2.10 -28.00
C ALA A 201 14.54 -1.64 -27.61
N SER A 202 14.36 -1.09 -26.41
CA SER A 202 13.03 -0.78 -25.86
C SER A 202 13.08 0.29 -24.79
N THR A 203 11.94 0.93 -24.58
CA THR A 203 11.76 1.98 -23.59
C THR A 203 10.52 1.66 -22.76
N LEU A 204 10.70 1.59 -21.44
CA LEU A 204 9.61 1.64 -20.48
C LEU A 204 9.47 3.09 -20.03
N GLU A 205 8.29 3.69 -20.21
CA GLU A 205 8.02 5.05 -19.75
C GLU A 205 6.75 5.06 -18.92
N VAL A 206 6.86 5.59 -17.69
CA VAL A 206 5.72 5.84 -16.82
C VAL A 206 5.64 7.33 -16.51
N VAL A 207 4.43 7.88 -16.62
CA VAL A 207 4.12 9.29 -16.39
C VAL A 207 3.07 9.41 -15.30
N ARG A 208 3.31 10.27 -14.33
CA ARG A 208 2.42 10.60 -13.23
C ARG A 208 1.33 11.55 -13.74
N ARG A 209 0.09 11.08 -13.74
CA ARG A 209 -1.11 11.86 -14.09
C ARG A 209 -1.61 12.68 -12.89
N PRO A 210 -2.48 13.68 -13.12
CA PRO A 210 -3.26 14.31 -12.04
C PRO A 210 -3.94 13.22 -11.17
N ALA A 211 -4.01 13.44 -9.85
CA ALA A 211 -4.39 12.44 -8.82
C ALA A 211 -3.31 11.42 -8.40
N ARG A 212 -2.03 11.66 -8.71
CA ARG A 212 -0.87 10.85 -8.26
C ARG A 212 -0.92 9.39 -8.73
N GLN A 213 -1.50 9.14 -9.90
CA GLN A 213 -1.53 7.81 -10.51
C GLN A 213 -0.50 7.72 -11.64
N TRP A 214 0.27 6.64 -11.66
CA TRP A 214 1.21 6.35 -12.74
C TRP A 214 0.48 5.69 -13.91
N GLN A 215 0.71 6.21 -15.11
CA GLN A 215 0.28 5.62 -16.36
C GLN A 215 1.52 5.22 -17.16
N MET A 216 1.51 4.03 -17.76
CA MET A 216 2.51 3.63 -18.72
C MET A 216 2.17 4.22 -20.09
N THR A 217 3.13 4.89 -20.70
CA THR A 217 3.02 5.46 -22.05
C THR A 217 3.81 4.66 -23.08
N LYS A 218 4.89 3.97 -22.65
CA LYS A 218 5.70 3.07 -23.48
C LYS A 218 6.05 1.77 -22.72
N PRO A 219 6.13 0.62 -23.41
CA PRO A 219 5.89 0.44 -24.84
C PRO A 219 4.39 0.41 -25.20
N LEU A 220 3.52 0.26 -24.20
CA LEU A 220 2.08 0.17 -24.35
C LEU A 220 1.40 1.24 -23.50
N LEU A 221 0.39 1.91 -24.05
CA LEU A 221 -0.46 2.82 -23.30
C LEU A 221 -1.42 2.04 -22.39
N THR A 222 -1.09 1.92 -21.11
CA THR A 222 -1.92 1.21 -20.10
C THR A 222 -1.68 1.79 -18.70
N ARG A 223 -2.44 1.34 -17.69
CA ARG A 223 -2.22 1.74 -16.30
C ARG A 223 -0.95 1.10 -15.75
N ALA A 224 -0.15 1.90 -15.04
CA ALA A 224 1.00 1.36 -14.29
C ALA A 224 0.61 1.09 -12.83
N ASN A 225 1.23 0.08 -12.23
CA ASN A 225 1.09 -0.22 -10.82
C ASN A 225 1.76 0.89 -10.01
N SER A 226 0.96 1.87 -9.60
CA SER A 226 1.45 3.07 -8.93
C SER A 226 2.15 2.75 -7.62
N ALA A 227 1.60 1.82 -6.83
CA ALA A 227 2.20 1.39 -5.56
C ALA A 227 3.60 0.77 -5.76
N ARG A 228 3.77 -0.05 -6.81
CA ARG A 228 5.07 -0.62 -7.14
C ARG A 228 6.06 0.45 -7.59
N VAL A 229 5.66 1.36 -8.47
CA VAL A 229 6.53 2.45 -8.94
C VAL A 229 6.97 3.31 -7.76
N ASP A 230 6.04 3.75 -6.92
CA ASP A 230 6.35 4.58 -5.74
C ASP A 230 7.27 3.84 -4.76
N PHE A 231 7.02 2.55 -4.49
CA PHE A 231 7.91 1.73 -3.66
C PHE A 231 9.34 1.67 -4.23
N LEU A 232 9.50 1.46 -5.54
CA LEU A 232 10.83 1.42 -6.17
C LEU A 232 11.54 2.79 -6.14
N LEU A 233 10.79 3.88 -6.24
CA LEU A 233 11.33 5.24 -6.10
C LEU A 233 11.84 5.49 -4.68
N GLU A 234 11.09 5.07 -3.66
CA GLU A 234 11.52 5.16 -2.26
C GLU A 234 12.78 4.33 -2.00
N GLN A 235 12.83 3.09 -2.50
CA GLN A 235 14.03 2.24 -2.39
C GLN A 235 15.25 2.89 -3.07
N LEU A 236 15.07 3.50 -4.24
CA LEU A 236 16.15 4.19 -4.94
C LEU A 236 16.62 5.45 -4.20
N GLN A 237 15.70 6.20 -3.58
CA GLN A 237 16.03 7.37 -2.76
C GLN A 237 16.79 7.01 -1.49
N MET A 238 16.55 5.81 -0.93
CA MET A 238 17.30 5.27 0.20
C MET A 238 18.63 4.61 -0.20
N ALA A 239 18.91 4.45 -1.50
CA ALA A 239 20.09 3.74 -1.96
C ALA A 239 21.38 4.52 -1.69
N THR A 240 22.37 3.84 -1.12
CA THR A 240 23.68 4.40 -0.81
C THR A 240 24.78 3.87 -1.71
N VAL A 241 25.68 4.74 -2.12
CA VAL A 241 26.96 4.44 -2.76
C VAL A 241 27.83 3.61 -1.80
N LEU A 242 28.36 2.48 -2.28
CA LEU A 242 29.29 1.61 -1.57
C LEU A 242 30.74 2.02 -1.80
N ARG A 243 31.05 2.50 -3.01
CA ARG A 243 32.40 2.97 -3.37
C ARG A 243 32.35 4.00 -4.49
N PHE A 244 33.22 5.00 -4.45
CA PHE A 244 33.50 5.88 -5.56
C PHE A 244 34.69 5.31 -6.34
N LEU A 245 34.57 5.17 -7.66
CA LEU A 245 35.59 4.51 -8.47
C LEU A 245 36.41 5.49 -9.29
N THR A 246 35.73 6.45 -9.92
CA THR A 246 36.38 7.52 -10.69
C THR A 246 35.46 8.72 -10.79
N ASP A 247 36.05 9.91 -10.66
CA ASP A 247 35.41 11.19 -10.96
C ASP A 247 35.90 11.78 -12.30
N ASP A 248 36.80 11.09 -13.01
CA ASP A 248 37.30 11.53 -14.31
C ASP A 248 36.23 11.31 -15.38
N PRO A 249 35.69 12.37 -16.01
CA PRO A 249 34.70 12.24 -17.07
C PRO A 249 35.23 11.54 -18.33
N ARG A 250 36.56 11.38 -18.47
CA ARG A 250 37.25 10.71 -19.57
C ARG A 250 37.68 9.28 -19.24
N ALA A 251 37.31 8.76 -18.08
CA ALA A 251 37.63 7.39 -17.71
C ALA A 251 37.07 6.39 -18.73
N ASP A 252 37.81 5.31 -18.98
CA ASP A 252 37.37 4.18 -19.80
C ASP A 252 36.11 3.55 -19.19
N LEU A 253 35.01 3.57 -19.94
CA LEU A 253 33.68 3.16 -19.48
C LEU A 253 33.38 1.69 -19.82
N GLU A 254 34.16 1.12 -20.73
CA GLU A 254 34.05 -0.24 -21.20
C GLU A 254 34.21 -1.24 -20.05
N PRO A 255 35.22 -1.16 -19.15
CA PRO A 255 35.35 -2.05 -17.99
C PRO A 255 34.11 -2.07 -17.09
N PHE A 256 33.37 -0.97 -17.02
CA PHE A 256 32.17 -0.86 -16.19
C PHE A 256 30.89 -1.30 -16.91
N GLY A 257 30.95 -1.62 -18.20
CA GLY A 257 29.75 -1.92 -19.01
C GLY A 257 28.88 -0.68 -19.22
N LEU A 258 29.51 0.49 -19.31
CA LEU A 258 28.86 1.79 -19.46
C LEU A 258 29.04 2.40 -20.87
N LEU A 259 29.62 1.63 -21.80
CA LEU A 259 29.75 2.00 -23.21
C LEU A 259 29.44 0.81 -24.15
N PRO A 260 28.18 0.65 -24.63
CA PRO A 260 26.98 1.35 -24.17
C PRO A 260 26.56 0.87 -22.76
N PRO A 261 25.81 1.67 -22.00
CA PRO A 261 25.25 1.23 -20.72
C PRO A 261 24.21 0.12 -20.92
N GLU A 262 24.13 -0.81 -19.98
CA GLU A 262 23.14 -1.88 -20.04
C GLU A 262 21.70 -1.32 -19.93
N ARG A 263 21.51 -0.29 -19.11
CA ARG A 263 20.25 0.45 -18.96
C ARG A 263 20.50 1.91 -18.63
N GLU A 264 19.57 2.79 -18.98
CA GLU A 264 19.52 4.15 -18.43
C GLU A 264 18.22 4.34 -17.66
N LEU A 265 18.32 4.90 -16.45
CA LEU A 265 17.18 5.30 -15.64
C LEU A 265 17.12 6.83 -15.64
N VAL A 266 16.04 7.37 -16.22
CA VAL A 266 15.87 8.79 -16.50
C VAL A 266 14.67 9.32 -15.73
N PHE A 267 14.89 10.38 -14.97
CA PHE A 267 13.84 11.16 -14.29
C PHE A 267 13.64 12.46 -15.06
N GLY A 268 12.40 12.78 -15.41
CA GLY A 268 12.11 13.94 -16.23
C GLY A 268 10.81 14.65 -15.87
N ARG A 269 10.67 15.84 -16.46
CA ARG A 269 9.44 16.61 -16.46
C ARG A 269 9.14 17.08 -17.87
N GLY A 270 8.02 16.64 -18.45
CA GLY A 270 7.73 16.88 -19.86
C GLY A 270 8.87 16.35 -20.75
N THR A 271 9.48 17.21 -21.56
CA THR A 271 10.63 16.84 -22.41
C THR A 271 11.99 16.93 -21.70
N ASN A 272 12.05 17.54 -20.52
CA ASN A 272 13.31 17.82 -19.83
C ASN A 272 13.77 16.61 -19.01
N GLU A 273 15.05 16.27 -19.15
CA GLU A 273 15.71 15.29 -18.28
C GLU A 273 16.33 16.02 -17.09
N LEU A 274 15.98 15.58 -15.89
CA LEU A 274 16.41 16.19 -14.64
C LEU A 274 17.56 15.39 -14.01
N LEU A 275 17.47 14.07 -14.08
CA LEU A 275 18.48 13.16 -13.54
C LEU A 275 18.55 11.91 -14.39
N VAL A 276 19.78 11.48 -14.70
CA VAL A 276 20.03 10.26 -15.46
C VAL A 276 21.09 9.42 -14.77
N LEU A 277 20.76 8.15 -14.57
CA LEU A 277 21.68 7.11 -14.14
C LEU A 277 21.94 6.15 -15.30
N GLN A 278 23.20 5.85 -15.56
CA GLN A 278 23.57 4.77 -16.47
C GLN A 278 23.97 3.56 -15.63
N LEU A 279 23.31 2.43 -15.86
CA LEU A 279 23.54 1.17 -15.15
C LEU A 279 24.44 0.28 -16.00
N GLY A 280 25.59 -0.09 -15.45
CA GLY A 280 26.57 -0.96 -16.08
C GLY A 280 26.46 -2.40 -15.59
N ARG A 281 27.55 -3.16 -15.78
CA ARG A 281 27.64 -4.57 -15.35
C ARG A 281 27.96 -4.71 -13.86
N SER A 282 27.85 -5.92 -13.35
CA SER A 282 28.39 -6.29 -12.05
C SER A 282 29.91 -6.52 -12.12
N PRO A 283 30.67 -6.17 -11.05
CA PRO A 283 32.06 -6.60 -10.91
C PRO A 283 32.21 -8.13 -10.97
N THR A 284 33.31 -8.62 -11.51
CA THR A 284 33.59 -10.07 -11.61
C THR A 284 33.81 -10.74 -10.26
N ASN A 285 34.26 -9.99 -9.26
CA ASN A 285 34.53 -10.47 -7.90
C ASN A 285 33.34 -10.33 -6.94
N ASP A 286 32.29 -9.59 -7.29
CA ASP A 286 31.09 -9.46 -6.47
C ASP A 286 29.83 -9.23 -7.34
N PRO A 287 29.03 -10.27 -7.62
CA PRO A 287 27.83 -10.16 -8.45
C PRO A 287 26.68 -9.43 -7.75
N ASN A 288 26.77 -9.18 -6.44
CA ASN A 288 25.75 -8.45 -5.68
C ASN A 288 25.92 -6.93 -5.75
N GLN A 289 26.91 -6.45 -6.51
CA GLN A 289 27.16 -5.04 -6.74
C GLN A 289 27.04 -4.72 -8.23
N VAL A 290 26.87 -3.44 -8.55
CA VAL A 290 26.73 -2.98 -9.94
C VAL A 290 27.33 -1.59 -10.10
N PHE A 291 28.00 -1.38 -11.23
CA PHE A 291 28.53 -0.08 -11.59
C PHE A 291 27.40 0.84 -12.03
N VAL A 292 27.37 2.07 -11.50
CA VAL A 292 26.40 3.09 -11.89
C VAL A 292 27.15 4.38 -12.17
N ARG A 293 26.90 4.99 -13.33
CA ARG A 293 27.37 6.35 -13.63
C ARG A 293 26.26 7.34 -13.38
N ARG A 294 26.57 8.40 -12.65
CA ARG A 294 25.65 9.50 -12.37
C ARG A 294 26.00 10.67 -13.27
N LEU A 295 25.17 10.93 -14.27
CA LEU A 295 25.45 11.98 -15.26
C LEU A 295 25.51 13.38 -14.64
N SER A 296 24.78 13.62 -13.54
CA SER A 296 24.83 14.89 -12.79
C SER A 296 26.20 15.21 -12.19
N HIS A 297 27.04 14.21 -11.94
CA HIS A 297 28.39 14.37 -11.38
C HIS A 297 29.48 13.79 -12.29
N SER A 298 29.11 13.22 -13.44
CA SER A 298 29.94 12.44 -14.37
C SER A 298 30.68 11.22 -13.77
N ASN A 299 30.50 10.93 -12.48
CA ASN A 299 31.30 9.95 -11.77
C ASN A 299 30.71 8.54 -11.80
N VAL A 300 31.58 7.54 -11.64
CA VAL A 300 31.21 6.13 -11.58
C VAL A 300 31.31 5.64 -10.14
N VAL A 301 30.22 5.03 -9.67
CA VAL A 301 30.07 4.52 -8.32
C VAL A 301 29.68 3.06 -8.34
N LEU A 302 29.91 2.39 -7.22
CA LEU A 302 29.50 1.03 -6.97
C LEU A 302 28.33 1.02 -5.98
N VAL A 303 27.26 0.33 -6.30
CA VAL A 303 26.05 0.23 -5.45
C VAL A 303 25.60 -1.22 -5.30
N ALA A 304 24.77 -1.49 -4.29
CA ALA A 304 24.14 -2.79 -4.15
C ALA A 304 23.21 -3.06 -5.35
N ARG A 305 23.33 -4.21 -5.99
CA ARG A 305 22.56 -4.57 -7.18
C ARG A 305 21.05 -4.58 -6.92
N SER A 306 20.64 -4.99 -5.74
CA SER A 306 19.23 -5.07 -5.31
C SER A 306 18.46 -3.75 -5.46
N VAL A 307 19.14 -2.59 -5.40
CA VAL A 307 18.46 -1.28 -5.49
C VAL A 307 18.10 -0.88 -6.92
N VAL A 308 18.81 -1.43 -7.92
CA VAL A 308 18.59 -1.11 -9.35
C VAL A 308 18.04 -2.29 -10.16
N GLU A 309 18.18 -3.53 -9.66
CA GLU A 309 17.69 -4.73 -10.36
C GLU A 309 16.18 -4.68 -10.68
N PRO A 310 15.28 -4.20 -9.80
CA PRO A 310 13.86 -4.12 -10.12
C PRO A 310 13.55 -3.22 -11.33
N TRP A 311 14.39 -2.24 -11.61
CA TRP A 311 14.28 -1.35 -12.77
C TRP A 311 14.71 -2.02 -14.08
N ARG A 312 15.34 -3.20 -14.02
CA ARG A 312 15.73 -4.01 -15.19
C ARG A 312 14.63 -4.96 -15.65
N ALA A 313 13.54 -5.07 -14.88
CA ALA A 313 12.43 -5.97 -15.17
C ALA A 313 11.67 -5.61 -16.46
N SER A 314 10.92 -6.58 -16.99
CA SER A 314 10.02 -6.36 -18.13
C SER A 314 8.97 -5.30 -17.80
N PHE A 315 8.53 -4.52 -18.80
CA PHE A 315 7.45 -3.55 -18.61
C PHE A 315 6.20 -4.18 -18.00
N ARG A 316 5.93 -5.47 -18.28
CA ARG A 316 4.79 -6.23 -17.74
C ARG A 316 4.75 -6.23 -16.21
N GLU A 317 5.90 -6.13 -15.55
CA GLU A 317 6.00 -6.06 -14.08
C GLU A 317 5.58 -4.70 -13.52
N PHE A 318 5.56 -3.67 -14.34
CA PHE A 318 5.11 -2.32 -14.00
C PHE A 318 3.64 -2.08 -14.35
N CYS A 319 2.99 -2.99 -15.08
CA CYS A 319 1.57 -2.87 -15.40
C CYS A 319 0.71 -3.07 -14.14
N ASP A 320 -0.33 -2.25 -13.97
CA ASP A 320 -1.40 -2.56 -13.03
C ASP A 320 -2.14 -3.79 -13.57
N ARG A 321 -2.28 -4.87 -12.78
CA ARG A 321 -2.95 -6.12 -13.20
C ARG A 321 -4.45 -6.12 -12.97
N ARG A 322 -4.98 -5.21 -12.16
CA ARG A 322 -6.41 -5.13 -11.84
C ARG A 322 -7.25 -4.90 -13.09
N MET A 323 -8.31 -5.66 -13.29
CA MET A 323 -9.21 -5.51 -14.44
C MET A 323 -10.12 -4.30 -14.29
N MET A 324 -10.51 -3.95 -13.06
CA MET A 324 -11.35 -2.80 -12.75
C MET A 324 -10.76 -2.04 -11.56
N VAL A 325 -10.82 -0.70 -11.60
CA VAL A 325 -10.45 0.14 -10.45
C VAL A 325 -11.54 1.18 -10.28
N PHE A 326 -12.23 1.13 -9.15
CA PHE A 326 -13.35 1.99 -8.81
C PHE A 326 -13.50 2.04 -7.28
N ARG A 327 -14.28 2.99 -6.77
CA ARG A 327 -14.70 3.04 -5.37
C ARG A 327 -16.10 2.44 -5.28
N PRO A 328 -16.35 1.38 -4.48
CA PRO A 328 -17.68 0.77 -4.37
C PRO A 328 -18.79 1.78 -4.03
N GLU A 329 -18.47 2.78 -3.21
CA GLU A 329 -19.42 3.82 -2.79
C GLU A 329 -19.75 4.81 -3.92
N ALA A 330 -18.94 4.87 -4.98
CA ALA A 330 -19.22 5.69 -6.16
C ALA A 330 -20.13 4.97 -7.18
N VAL A 331 -20.38 3.67 -7.02
CA VAL A 331 -21.18 2.89 -7.96
C VAL A 331 -22.67 3.09 -7.66
N ASP A 332 -23.41 3.60 -8.63
CA ASP A 332 -24.87 3.77 -8.55
C ASP A 332 -25.64 2.77 -9.42
N ARG A 333 -24.98 2.22 -10.44
CA ARG A 333 -25.60 1.31 -11.39
C ARG A 333 -24.60 0.24 -11.84
N ILE A 334 -25.08 -0.99 -11.91
CA ILE A 334 -24.32 -2.17 -12.35
C ILE A 334 -25.08 -2.80 -13.50
N GLU A 335 -24.43 -2.93 -14.66
CA GLU A 335 -24.96 -3.61 -15.83
C GLU A 335 -24.15 -4.89 -16.03
N GLY A 336 -24.82 -6.04 -15.96
CA GLY A 336 -24.19 -7.34 -16.15
C GLY A 336 -24.79 -8.07 -17.33
N ARG A 337 -23.97 -8.83 -18.06
CA ARG A 337 -24.39 -9.75 -19.11
C ARG A 337 -23.63 -11.04 -18.92
N GLY A 338 -24.35 -12.12 -18.61
CA GLY A 338 -23.81 -13.48 -18.52
C GLY A 338 -24.72 -14.44 -19.26
N ASP A 339 -25.45 -15.26 -18.52
CA ASP A 339 -26.49 -16.13 -19.06
C ASP A 339 -27.75 -15.31 -19.43
N GLU A 340 -27.97 -14.17 -18.75
CA GLU A 340 -28.90 -13.12 -19.15
C GLU A 340 -28.30 -11.72 -18.94
N ALA A 341 -28.92 -10.70 -19.55
CA ALA A 341 -28.63 -9.32 -19.22
C ALA A 341 -29.42 -8.91 -17.96
N PHE A 342 -28.77 -8.17 -17.06
CA PHE A 342 -29.38 -7.67 -15.84
C PHE A 342 -28.85 -6.30 -15.46
N VAL A 343 -29.67 -5.55 -14.74
CA VAL A 343 -29.30 -4.22 -14.25
C VAL A 343 -29.72 -4.05 -12.80
N LEU A 344 -28.77 -3.59 -11.99
CA LEU A 344 -28.99 -3.14 -10.63
C LEU A 344 -28.91 -1.61 -10.56
N GLN A 345 -29.80 -1.00 -9.79
CA GLN A 345 -29.80 0.41 -9.44
C GLN A 345 -29.71 0.59 -7.94
N ARG A 346 -28.83 1.48 -7.49
CA ARG A 346 -28.73 1.89 -6.09
C ARG A 346 -29.84 2.89 -5.79
N GLU A 347 -30.66 2.61 -4.79
CA GLU A 347 -31.74 3.48 -4.31
C GLU A 347 -31.33 4.27 -3.06
N ALA A 348 -30.47 3.68 -2.23
CA ALA A 348 -29.88 4.32 -1.05
C ALA A 348 -28.56 3.62 -0.70
N LYS A 349 -27.85 4.13 0.32
CA LYS A 349 -26.51 3.66 0.74
C LYS A 349 -26.37 2.13 0.84
N ASP A 350 -27.41 1.43 1.27
CA ASP A 350 -27.42 -0.03 1.46
C ASP A 350 -28.67 -0.69 0.84
N ARG A 351 -29.23 -0.07 -0.21
CA ARG A 351 -30.41 -0.58 -0.89
C ARG A 351 -30.19 -0.61 -2.39
N TRP A 352 -30.17 -1.82 -2.92
CA TRP A 352 -30.08 -2.11 -4.34
C TRP A 352 -31.37 -2.75 -4.82
N ARG A 353 -31.74 -2.41 -6.06
CA ARG A 353 -32.89 -2.98 -6.74
C ARG A 353 -32.47 -3.52 -8.09
N ILE A 354 -32.91 -4.73 -8.42
CA ILE A 354 -32.91 -5.25 -9.78
C ILE A 354 -33.98 -4.47 -10.54
N ILE A 355 -33.63 -3.84 -11.64
CA ILE A 355 -34.58 -3.12 -12.51
C ILE A 355 -34.81 -3.86 -13.83
N GLU A 356 -33.85 -4.68 -14.25
CA GLU A 356 -33.94 -5.55 -15.43
C GLU A 356 -33.36 -6.93 -15.10
N PRO A 357 -33.98 -8.03 -15.59
CA PRO A 357 -35.16 -8.07 -16.46
C PRO A 357 -36.51 -7.89 -15.73
N PHE A 358 -36.50 -7.81 -14.39
CA PHE A 358 -37.68 -7.59 -13.56
C PHE A 358 -37.36 -6.63 -12.40
N SER A 359 -38.40 -6.13 -11.74
CA SER A 359 -38.28 -5.21 -10.60
C SER A 359 -38.35 -5.97 -9.27
N ALA A 360 -37.24 -6.06 -8.53
CA ALA A 360 -37.20 -6.68 -7.21
C ALA A 360 -36.05 -6.15 -6.33
N PRO A 361 -36.18 -6.19 -4.99
CA PRO A 361 -35.05 -5.93 -4.10
C PRO A 361 -33.88 -6.89 -4.38
N ALA A 362 -32.66 -6.35 -4.39
CA ALA A 362 -31.44 -7.13 -4.46
C ALA A 362 -30.89 -7.36 -3.05
N ASP A 363 -30.24 -8.50 -2.82
CA ASP A 363 -29.53 -8.77 -1.59
C ASP A 363 -28.26 -7.91 -1.53
N ASN A 364 -28.21 -6.97 -0.58
CA ASN A 364 -27.07 -6.05 -0.44
C ASN A 364 -25.74 -6.79 -0.22
N VAL A 365 -25.75 -7.92 0.48
CA VAL A 365 -24.53 -8.72 0.72
C VAL A 365 -24.03 -9.30 -0.59
N LEU A 366 -24.91 -9.88 -1.42
CA LEU A 366 -24.52 -10.45 -2.71
C LEU A 366 -24.02 -9.38 -3.69
N VAL A 367 -24.61 -8.18 -3.66
CA VAL A 367 -24.13 -7.04 -4.48
C VAL A 367 -22.75 -6.58 -4.01
N LEU A 368 -22.52 -6.46 -2.71
CA LEU A 368 -21.20 -6.10 -2.17
C LEU A 368 -20.14 -7.17 -2.48
N GLU A 369 -20.49 -8.46 -2.39
CA GLU A 369 -19.62 -9.56 -2.79
C GLU A 369 -19.29 -9.50 -4.29
N MET A 370 -20.27 -9.21 -5.15
CA MET A 370 -20.04 -9.00 -6.59
C MET A 370 -19.05 -7.85 -6.83
N LEU A 371 -19.25 -6.70 -6.19
CA LEU A 371 -18.36 -5.54 -6.31
C LEU A 371 -16.94 -5.86 -5.80
N ALA A 372 -16.83 -6.58 -4.69
CA ALA A 372 -15.54 -7.04 -4.16
C ALA A 372 -14.83 -8.01 -5.14
N ASN A 373 -15.57 -8.98 -5.68
CA ASN A 373 -15.04 -9.92 -6.68
C ASN A 373 -14.54 -9.16 -7.92
N LEU A 374 -15.32 -8.21 -8.45
CA LEU A 374 -14.93 -7.35 -9.59
C LEU A 374 -13.68 -6.51 -9.29
N ALA A 375 -13.56 -5.96 -8.08
CA ALA A 375 -12.41 -5.16 -7.66
C ALA A 375 -11.13 -6.00 -7.48
N SER A 376 -11.28 -7.28 -7.12
CA SER A 376 -10.16 -8.24 -6.97
C SER A 376 -9.74 -8.92 -8.28
N LEU A 377 -10.45 -8.70 -9.38
CA LEU A 377 -10.10 -9.30 -10.66
C LEU A 377 -8.74 -8.80 -11.13
N GLU A 378 -7.83 -9.72 -11.43
CA GLU A 378 -6.54 -9.45 -12.02
C GLU A 378 -6.34 -10.33 -13.27
N PHE A 379 -5.61 -9.81 -14.26
CA PHE A 379 -5.15 -10.63 -15.37
C PHE A 379 -3.85 -11.36 -15.03
N LEU A 380 -3.67 -12.52 -15.65
CA LEU A 380 -2.50 -13.38 -15.48
C LEU A 380 -1.35 -12.92 -16.40
N GLU A 381 -1.65 -12.80 -17.70
CA GLU A 381 -0.69 -12.38 -18.72
C GLU A 381 -1.37 -11.61 -19.86
N PHE A 382 -0.54 -10.95 -20.66
CA PHE A 382 -0.96 -10.39 -21.94
C PHE A 382 -0.99 -11.51 -22.98
N GLU A 383 -2.14 -11.72 -23.61
CA GLU A 383 -2.24 -12.55 -24.81
C GLU A 383 -1.68 -11.77 -26.01
N LYS A 384 -2.13 -10.52 -26.16
CA LYS A 384 -1.68 -9.63 -27.23
C LYS A 384 -1.76 -8.18 -26.80
N GLU A 385 -0.65 -7.47 -26.97
CA GLU A 385 -0.49 -6.09 -26.48
C GLU A 385 -1.29 -5.06 -27.28
N VAL A 386 -1.48 -5.29 -28.59
CA VAL A 386 -2.27 -4.44 -29.49
C VAL A 386 -3.14 -5.31 -30.39
N VAL A 387 -4.45 -5.12 -30.29
CA VAL A 387 -5.48 -5.87 -31.02
C VAL A 387 -6.44 -4.90 -31.69
N THR A 388 -6.73 -5.16 -32.96
CA THR A 388 -7.73 -4.43 -33.77
C THR A 388 -8.97 -5.28 -34.06
N ASP A 389 -8.83 -6.61 -34.08
CA ASP A 389 -9.94 -7.56 -34.22
C ASP A 389 -10.18 -8.30 -32.90
N PHE A 390 -11.22 -7.89 -32.18
CA PHE A 390 -11.63 -8.48 -30.91
C PHE A 390 -12.56 -9.69 -31.08
N ALA A 391 -13.14 -9.90 -32.27
CA ALA A 391 -14.06 -11.00 -32.54
C ALA A 391 -13.35 -12.35 -32.48
N ALA A 392 -12.09 -12.41 -32.94
CA ALA A 392 -11.23 -13.60 -32.84
C ALA A 392 -11.06 -14.12 -31.39
N TYR A 393 -11.18 -13.23 -30.41
CA TYR A 393 -11.07 -13.56 -28.98
C TYR A 393 -12.44 -13.73 -28.30
N GLY A 394 -13.54 -13.62 -29.04
CA GLY A 394 -14.90 -13.64 -28.49
C GLY A 394 -15.21 -12.41 -27.64
N LEU A 395 -14.54 -11.28 -27.91
CA LEU A 395 -14.72 -10.00 -27.19
C LEU A 395 -15.57 -9.01 -27.99
N ASP A 396 -16.04 -9.39 -29.18
CA ASP A 396 -16.97 -8.62 -30.01
C ASP A 396 -17.95 -9.57 -30.75
N PRO A 397 -19.17 -9.81 -30.22
CA PRO A 397 -19.63 -9.39 -28.89
C PRO A 397 -18.97 -10.22 -27.77
N PRO A 398 -18.81 -9.66 -26.56
CA PRO A 398 -18.26 -10.40 -25.43
C PRO A 398 -19.22 -11.48 -24.91
N ARG A 399 -18.65 -12.62 -24.50
CA ARG A 399 -19.40 -13.71 -23.86
C ARG A 399 -20.04 -13.29 -22.54
N SER A 400 -19.32 -12.51 -21.74
CA SER A 400 -19.88 -11.83 -20.57
C SER A 400 -19.27 -10.45 -20.37
N GLN A 401 -20.03 -9.55 -19.79
CA GLN A 401 -19.65 -8.15 -19.63
C GLN A 401 -20.20 -7.59 -18.31
N TYR A 402 -19.40 -6.77 -17.64
CA TYR A 402 -19.83 -6.02 -16.46
C TYR A 402 -19.40 -4.56 -16.59
N VAL A 403 -20.36 -3.66 -16.41
CA VAL A 403 -20.17 -2.21 -16.50
C VAL A 403 -20.64 -1.57 -15.19
N LEU A 404 -19.78 -0.77 -14.58
CA LEU A 404 -20.09 0.01 -13.38
C LEU A 404 -20.22 1.48 -13.74
N ARG A 405 -21.28 2.11 -13.26
CA ARG A 405 -21.57 3.52 -13.55
C ARG A 405 -21.84 4.32 -12.28
N ALA A 406 -21.50 5.61 -12.33
CA ALA A 406 -21.89 6.62 -11.35
C ALA A 406 -22.94 7.54 -11.95
N SER A 407 -23.90 7.99 -11.15
CA SER A 407 -24.83 9.04 -11.55
C SER A 407 -24.20 10.41 -11.34
N LEU A 408 -24.20 11.26 -12.36
CA LEU A 408 -23.72 12.63 -12.24
C LEU A 408 -24.83 13.52 -11.69
N THR A 409 -24.76 13.88 -10.41
CA THR A 409 -25.61 14.95 -9.87
C THR A 409 -25.09 16.29 -10.41
N ASN A 410 -25.93 17.00 -11.19
CA ASN A 410 -25.65 18.29 -11.85
C ASN A 410 -24.90 18.23 -13.22
N ALA A 411 -25.13 17.23 -14.06
CA ALA A 411 -24.63 17.27 -15.44
C ALA A 411 -25.48 18.19 -16.36
N PRO A 412 -24.86 18.98 -17.28
CA PRO A 412 -25.58 19.61 -18.39
C PRO A 412 -26.27 18.56 -19.28
N PRO A 413 -27.23 18.93 -20.16
CA PRO A 413 -27.99 17.95 -20.93
C PRO A 413 -27.05 17.03 -21.74
N GLY A 414 -27.00 15.77 -21.34
CA GLY A 414 -26.04 14.75 -21.78
C GLY A 414 -26.27 13.43 -21.04
N PRO A 415 -25.51 12.36 -21.34
CA PRO A 415 -25.69 11.08 -20.66
C PRO A 415 -25.49 11.25 -19.13
N THR A 416 -26.53 10.93 -18.37
CA THR A 416 -26.61 11.14 -16.92
C THR A 416 -25.72 10.19 -16.10
N ASN A 417 -25.11 9.19 -16.75
CA ASN A 417 -24.32 8.15 -16.10
C ASN A 417 -22.90 8.03 -16.71
N GLN A 418 -21.88 8.25 -15.90
CA GLN A 418 -20.46 8.08 -16.26
C GLN A 418 -20.04 6.61 -16.06
N VAL A 419 -19.36 6.00 -17.04
CA VAL A 419 -18.73 4.68 -16.88
C VAL A 419 -17.52 4.84 -15.97
N LEU A 420 -17.53 4.15 -14.82
CA LEU A 420 -16.41 4.11 -13.88
C LEU A 420 -15.39 3.06 -14.28
N ALA A 421 -15.88 1.87 -14.66
CA ALA A 421 -15.06 0.74 -15.07
C ALA A 421 -15.92 -0.25 -15.87
N GLN A 422 -15.29 -0.94 -16.82
CA GLN A 422 -15.90 -2.06 -17.53
C GLN A 422 -14.87 -3.16 -17.78
N VAL A 423 -15.34 -4.40 -17.69
CA VAL A 423 -14.59 -5.60 -18.06
C VAL A 423 -15.41 -6.46 -19.00
N ASP A 424 -14.76 -6.95 -20.04
CA ASP A 424 -15.31 -7.85 -21.05
C ASP A 424 -14.58 -9.19 -20.99
N PHE A 425 -15.32 -10.30 -21.04
CA PHE A 425 -14.78 -11.66 -21.10
C PHE A 425 -15.21 -12.34 -22.39
N GLY A 426 -14.28 -13.04 -23.03
CA GLY A 426 -14.48 -13.69 -24.31
C GLY A 426 -14.36 -15.20 -24.26
N ASN A 427 -13.78 -15.77 -25.31
CA ASN A 427 -13.67 -17.21 -25.49
C ASN A 427 -12.73 -17.84 -24.43
N PRO A 428 -13.01 -19.09 -24.02
CA PRO A 428 -12.10 -19.83 -23.16
C PRO A 428 -10.82 -20.23 -23.89
N SER A 429 -9.72 -20.20 -23.14
CA SER A 429 -8.39 -20.68 -23.53
C SER A 429 -7.87 -21.60 -22.42
N GLY A 430 -8.18 -22.89 -22.53
CA GLY A 430 -7.98 -23.85 -21.45
C GLY A 430 -8.82 -23.52 -20.22
N TYR A 431 -8.17 -23.36 -19.06
CA TYR A 431 -8.81 -22.93 -17.80
C TYR A 431 -8.93 -21.41 -17.65
N LYS A 432 -8.46 -20.65 -18.64
CA LYS A 432 -8.47 -19.18 -18.67
C LYS A 432 -9.56 -18.66 -19.60
N LEU A 433 -9.88 -17.38 -19.50
CA LEU A 433 -10.69 -16.65 -20.47
C LEU A 433 -9.86 -15.52 -21.07
N PHE A 434 -10.07 -15.22 -22.34
CA PHE A 434 -9.67 -13.92 -22.87
C PHE A 434 -10.50 -12.83 -22.20
N ALA A 435 -9.86 -11.72 -21.88
CA ALA A 435 -10.51 -10.59 -21.27
C ALA A 435 -9.94 -9.28 -21.79
N ARG A 436 -10.72 -8.22 -21.65
CA ARG A 436 -10.34 -6.87 -22.02
C ARG A 436 -10.85 -5.88 -21.00
N ARG A 437 -10.03 -4.86 -20.75
CA ARG A 437 -10.44 -3.66 -20.01
C ARG A 437 -11.03 -2.66 -21.00
N SER A 438 -12.06 -1.95 -20.57
CA SER A 438 -12.62 -0.86 -21.37
C SER A 438 -11.54 0.15 -21.76
N LEU A 439 -11.55 0.58 -23.03
CA LEU A 439 -10.67 1.61 -23.60
C LEU A 439 -9.18 1.23 -23.76
N GLU A 440 -8.78 0.00 -23.42
CA GLU A 440 -7.46 -0.54 -23.76
C GLU A 440 -7.55 -1.37 -25.06
N ASN A 441 -6.46 -1.39 -25.83
CA ASN A 441 -6.35 -2.16 -27.09
C ASN A 441 -5.68 -3.52 -26.89
N SER A 442 -5.32 -3.88 -25.66
CA SER A 442 -4.71 -5.16 -25.33
C SER A 442 -5.76 -6.22 -25.00
N VAL A 443 -5.46 -7.47 -25.35
CA VAL A 443 -6.18 -8.65 -24.85
C VAL A 443 -5.29 -9.34 -23.82
N VAL A 444 -5.88 -9.67 -22.68
CA VAL A 444 -5.23 -10.34 -21.56
C VAL A 444 -5.95 -11.65 -21.27
N THR A 445 -5.36 -12.51 -20.45
CA THR A 445 -6.04 -13.71 -19.94
C THR A 445 -6.33 -13.57 -18.45
N THR A 446 -7.51 -14.04 -18.03
CA THR A 446 -7.91 -14.09 -16.61
C THR A 446 -8.32 -15.50 -16.24
N LEU A 447 -8.38 -15.80 -14.94
CA LEU A 447 -9.15 -16.95 -14.48
C LEU A 447 -10.64 -16.76 -14.78
N ALA A 448 -11.38 -17.86 -14.89
CA ALA A 448 -12.83 -17.82 -15.03
C ALA A 448 -13.45 -17.15 -13.79
N PRO A 449 -14.30 -16.11 -13.95
CA PRO A 449 -14.88 -15.40 -12.82
C PRO A 449 -16.11 -16.15 -12.29
N ASP A 450 -15.91 -17.38 -11.79
CA ASP A 450 -17.01 -18.29 -11.40
C ASP A 450 -17.86 -17.75 -10.24
N ARG A 451 -17.35 -16.76 -9.50
CA ARG A 451 -18.06 -16.08 -8.41
C ARG A 451 -18.91 -14.89 -8.87
N LEU A 452 -18.84 -14.49 -10.13
CA LEU A 452 -19.66 -13.39 -10.63
C LEU A 452 -21.06 -13.87 -11.01
N PRO A 453 -22.12 -13.13 -10.62
CA PRO A 453 -23.48 -13.43 -11.02
C PRO A 453 -23.64 -13.36 -12.54
N ARG A 454 -24.22 -14.42 -13.13
CA ARG A 454 -24.51 -14.51 -14.57
C ARG A 454 -25.97 -14.17 -14.90
N ALA A 455 -26.81 -14.02 -13.87
CA ALA A 455 -28.24 -13.75 -14.00
C ALA A 455 -28.78 -12.95 -12.81
N ALA A 456 -29.87 -12.21 -13.01
CA ALA A 456 -30.43 -11.30 -12.01
C ALA A 456 -30.93 -12.03 -10.77
N PHE A 457 -31.53 -13.20 -10.93
CA PHE A 457 -32.10 -13.97 -9.81
C PHE A 457 -31.06 -14.34 -8.74
N GLN A 458 -29.79 -14.47 -9.13
CA GLN A 458 -28.68 -14.78 -8.23
C GLN A 458 -28.35 -13.63 -7.27
N LEU A 459 -28.82 -12.42 -7.58
CA LEU A 459 -28.64 -11.20 -6.78
C LEU A 459 -29.90 -10.80 -6.03
N ARG A 460 -31.00 -11.52 -6.20
CA ARG A 460 -32.29 -11.21 -5.57
C ARG A 460 -32.20 -11.33 -4.04
N ASP A 461 -32.94 -10.48 -3.32
CA ASP A 461 -33.06 -10.57 -1.86
C ASP A 461 -33.44 -12.00 -1.46
N ARG A 462 -32.63 -12.59 -0.58
CA ARG A 462 -32.81 -13.96 -0.10
C ARG A 462 -33.97 -14.09 0.87
N ARG A 463 -34.55 -13.00 1.38
CA ARG A 463 -35.78 -13.03 2.17
C ARG A 463 -36.98 -13.15 1.23
N LEU A 464 -37.46 -14.39 1.08
CA LEU A 464 -38.49 -14.74 0.10
C LEU A 464 -39.87 -14.29 0.58
N TRP A 465 -40.19 -14.64 1.82
CA TRP A 465 -41.47 -14.33 2.45
C TRP A 465 -41.23 -13.57 3.75
N ASN A 466 -42.21 -12.74 4.11
CA ASN A 466 -42.24 -12.00 5.36
C ASN A 466 -43.70 -11.89 5.80
N VAL A 467 -44.26 -13.03 6.19
CA VAL A 467 -45.66 -13.19 6.57
C VAL A 467 -45.74 -13.41 8.07
N ALA A 468 -46.51 -12.58 8.75
CA ALA A 468 -46.78 -12.77 10.16
C ALA A 468 -47.70 -13.97 10.37
N THR A 469 -47.46 -14.76 11.43
CA THR A 469 -48.20 -16.01 11.67
C THR A 469 -49.71 -15.82 11.82
N ASN A 470 -50.15 -14.62 12.22
CA ASN A 470 -51.57 -14.24 12.28
C ASN A 470 -52.25 -14.10 10.91
N GLU A 471 -51.50 -13.89 9.84
CA GLU A 471 -52.01 -13.83 8.47
C GLU A 471 -52.18 -15.23 7.86
N ILE A 472 -51.57 -16.25 8.46
CA ILE A 472 -51.64 -17.64 8.01
C ILE A 472 -52.93 -18.26 8.55
N GLN A 473 -53.82 -18.67 7.66
CA GLN A 473 -55.08 -19.34 8.01
C GLN A 473 -54.96 -20.86 7.98
N ALA A 474 -54.15 -21.38 7.06
CA ALA A 474 -53.90 -22.80 6.98
C ALA A 474 -52.50 -23.12 6.45
N ILE A 475 -51.99 -24.28 6.85
CA ILE A 475 -50.80 -24.89 6.28
C ILE A 475 -51.21 -26.21 5.66
N VAL A 476 -50.95 -26.37 4.36
CA VAL A 476 -51.17 -27.61 3.62
C VAL A 476 -49.83 -28.23 3.31
N VAL A 477 -49.60 -29.43 3.84
CA VAL A 477 -48.40 -30.21 3.61
C VAL A 477 -48.76 -31.41 2.75
N GLN A 478 -48.10 -31.55 1.61
CA GLN A 478 -48.19 -32.75 0.79
C GLN A 478 -46.83 -33.44 0.81
N GLN A 479 -46.83 -34.73 1.12
CA GLN A 479 -45.63 -35.56 1.29
C GLN A 479 -45.96 -37.02 1.01
N GLN A 480 -45.19 -37.68 0.13
CA GLN A 480 -45.33 -39.11 -0.18
C GLN A 480 -46.77 -39.52 -0.58
N GLY A 481 -47.46 -38.68 -1.36
CA GLY A 481 -48.84 -38.92 -1.78
C GLY A 481 -49.90 -38.68 -0.70
N ARG A 482 -49.50 -38.30 0.52
CA ARG A 482 -50.42 -37.88 1.60
C ARG A 482 -50.53 -36.37 1.64
N THR A 483 -51.71 -35.87 1.99
CA THR A 483 -51.95 -34.44 2.21
C THR A 483 -52.49 -34.23 3.62
N ARG A 484 -51.84 -33.33 4.38
CA ARG A 484 -52.24 -32.90 5.72
C ARG A 484 -52.58 -31.42 5.66
N LYS A 485 -53.76 -31.03 6.13
CA LYS A 485 -54.17 -29.62 6.24
C LYS A 485 -54.36 -29.25 7.70
N LEU A 486 -53.62 -28.22 8.12
CA LEU A 486 -53.64 -27.64 9.46
C LEU A 486 -54.33 -26.29 9.38
N LEU A 487 -55.38 -26.08 10.18
CA LEU A 487 -56.13 -24.84 10.27
C LEU A 487 -55.70 -24.08 11.51
N ARG A 488 -55.44 -22.78 11.36
CA ARG A 488 -55.16 -21.90 12.49
C ARG A 488 -56.47 -21.32 13.00
N THR A 489 -56.84 -21.63 14.24
CA THR A 489 -58.10 -21.19 14.85
C THR A 489 -57.90 -20.03 15.84
N GLY A 490 -56.65 -19.77 16.24
CA GLY A 490 -56.28 -18.67 17.13
C GLY A 490 -54.76 -18.65 17.38
N PRO A 491 -54.25 -17.70 18.20
CA PRO A 491 -52.85 -17.69 18.62
C PRO A 491 -52.47 -18.97 19.35
N LEU A 492 -51.42 -19.67 18.87
CA LEU A 492 -50.99 -20.97 19.41
C LEU A 492 -52.10 -22.03 19.38
N GLN A 493 -53.09 -21.89 18.50
CA GLN A 493 -54.22 -22.81 18.36
C GLN A 493 -54.31 -23.32 16.93
N TRP A 494 -54.05 -24.61 16.78
CA TRP A 494 -54.06 -25.34 15.52
C TRP A 494 -55.01 -26.52 15.61
N SER A 495 -55.80 -26.74 14.58
CA SER A 495 -56.66 -27.91 14.43
C SER A 495 -56.39 -28.61 13.11
N LEU A 496 -56.61 -29.92 13.08
CA LEU A 496 -56.61 -30.65 11.81
C LEU A 496 -57.88 -30.34 11.01
N ALA A 497 -57.79 -30.45 9.69
CA ALA A 497 -58.98 -30.50 8.85
C ALA A 497 -59.85 -31.73 9.22
N PRO A 498 -61.18 -31.67 9.03
CA PRO A 498 -62.07 -32.79 9.34
C PRO A 498 -61.59 -34.10 8.71
N GLY A 499 -61.39 -35.14 9.53
CA GLY A 499 -60.98 -36.48 9.09
C GLY A 499 -59.50 -36.87 9.31
N SER A 500 -58.67 -36.02 9.90
CA SER A 500 -57.28 -36.38 10.29
C SER A 500 -57.14 -36.56 11.81
N VAL A 501 -56.29 -37.50 12.26
CA VAL A 501 -56.20 -37.94 13.68
C VAL A 501 -54.78 -37.84 14.27
N ASP A 502 -53.87 -37.12 13.61
CA ASP A 502 -52.47 -37.03 14.05
C ASP A 502 -52.30 -36.16 15.31
N PRO A 503 -51.38 -36.50 16.22
CA PRO A 503 -51.07 -35.65 17.36
C PRO A 503 -50.53 -34.28 16.90
N LEU A 504 -50.97 -33.22 17.57
CA LEU A 504 -50.56 -31.84 17.32
C LEU A 504 -49.77 -31.32 18.51
N ASN A 505 -48.64 -30.65 18.24
CA ASN A 505 -47.96 -29.79 19.20
C ASN A 505 -48.17 -28.33 18.77
N PRO A 506 -49.10 -27.58 19.41
CA PRO A 506 -49.44 -26.23 18.96
C PRO A 506 -48.27 -25.24 19.01
N PHE A 507 -47.33 -25.40 19.94
CA PHE A 507 -46.14 -24.54 20.02
C PHE A 507 -45.21 -24.78 18.85
N SER A 508 -44.87 -26.05 18.58
CA SER A 508 -44.00 -26.38 17.45
C SER A 508 -44.63 -26.00 16.10
N LEU A 509 -45.95 -26.13 15.96
CA LEU A 509 -46.68 -25.72 14.76
C LEU A 509 -46.68 -24.21 14.57
N GLU A 510 -46.82 -23.41 15.63
CA GLU A 510 -46.73 -21.95 15.54
C GLU A 510 -45.31 -21.51 15.15
N GLU A 511 -44.27 -22.14 15.71
CA GLU A 511 -42.88 -21.88 15.34
C GLU A 511 -42.58 -22.32 13.89
N ALA A 512 -43.05 -23.50 13.47
CA ALA A 512 -42.91 -23.95 12.08
C ALA A 512 -43.61 -22.98 11.11
N ALA A 513 -44.82 -22.52 11.46
CA ALA A 513 -45.54 -21.50 10.71
C ALA A 513 -44.75 -20.18 10.63
N HIS A 514 -44.14 -19.76 11.73
CA HIS A 514 -43.30 -18.57 11.78
C HIS A 514 -42.07 -18.71 10.87
N GLN A 515 -41.33 -19.82 10.97
CA GLN A 515 -40.11 -20.07 10.17
C GLN A 515 -40.42 -20.18 8.67
N VAL A 516 -41.49 -20.89 8.31
CA VAL A 516 -41.93 -20.98 6.91
C VAL A 516 -42.48 -19.63 6.44
N GLY A 517 -43.22 -18.87 7.26
CA GLY A 517 -43.69 -17.52 6.92
C GLY A 517 -42.58 -16.50 6.69
N HIS A 518 -41.39 -16.74 7.25
CA HIS A 518 -40.16 -15.96 7.05
C HIS A 518 -39.14 -16.71 6.19
N LEU A 519 -39.62 -17.51 5.23
CA LEU A 519 -38.78 -18.31 4.35
C LEU A 519 -37.69 -17.46 3.71
N ARG A 520 -36.46 -17.95 3.81
CA ARG A 520 -35.29 -17.35 3.17
C ARG A 520 -34.48 -18.40 2.44
N ALA A 521 -33.85 -17.98 1.35
CA ALA A 521 -32.82 -18.74 0.68
C ALA A 521 -31.50 -18.61 1.44
N GLU A 522 -30.70 -19.67 1.46
CA GLU A 522 -29.29 -19.51 1.78
C GLU A 522 -28.48 -19.15 0.53
N VAL A 523 -28.64 -19.96 -0.52
CA VAL A 523 -27.88 -19.86 -1.76
C VAL A 523 -28.83 -20.07 -2.94
N TRP A 524 -28.89 -19.12 -3.86
CA TRP A 524 -29.56 -19.28 -5.15
C TRP A 524 -28.83 -20.31 -6.01
N THR A 525 -29.54 -21.29 -6.54
CA THR A 525 -28.92 -22.43 -7.23
C THR A 525 -29.27 -22.49 -8.71
N ALA A 526 -30.55 -22.34 -9.06
CA ALA A 526 -31.02 -22.44 -10.43
C ALA A 526 -32.36 -21.73 -10.61
N ARG A 527 -32.83 -21.63 -11.86
CA ARG A 527 -34.14 -21.08 -12.23
C ARG A 527 -34.69 -21.85 -13.42
N GLY A 528 -36.00 -22.09 -13.43
CA GLY A 528 -36.72 -22.72 -14.54
C GLY A 528 -37.25 -24.12 -14.18
N GLU A 529 -38.36 -24.50 -14.81
CA GLU A 529 -38.99 -25.82 -14.63
C GLU A 529 -38.06 -26.96 -15.05
N GLU A 530 -37.26 -26.75 -16.09
CA GLU A 530 -36.33 -27.74 -16.63
C GLU A 530 -35.23 -28.13 -15.64
N GLN A 531 -34.95 -27.27 -14.66
CA GLN A 531 -33.94 -27.52 -13.62
C GLN A 531 -34.46 -28.43 -12.51
N LEU A 532 -35.77 -28.50 -12.30
CA LEU A 532 -36.35 -29.18 -11.14
C LEU A 532 -36.00 -30.67 -11.07
N ALA A 533 -35.88 -31.35 -12.21
CA ALA A 533 -35.45 -32.73 -12.29
C ALA A 533 -34.06 -32.94 -11.66
N ARG A 534 -33.12 -32.06 -11.98
CA ARG A 534 -31.73 -32.10 -11.50
C ARG A 534 -31.63 -32.02 -9.99
N TYR A 535 -32.58 -31.34 -9.34
CA TYR A 535 -32.60 -31.12 -7.88
C TYR A 535 -33.58 -32.04 -7.15
N GLY A 536 -34.13 -33.05 -7.83
CA GLY A 536 -34.91 -34.13 -7.21
C GLY A 536 -36.37 -33.81 -6.93
N PHE A 537 -36.92 -32.71 -7.45
CA PHE A 537 -38.32 -32.32 -7.24
C PHE A 537 -39.35 -33.16 -8.01
N LEU A 538 -38.91 -34.00 -8.94
CA LEU A 538 -39.78 -34.95 -9.67
C LEU A 538 -40.01 -36.26 -8.90
N VAL A 539 -39.08 -36.61 -8.00
CA VAL A 539 -39.15 -37.82 -7.18
C VAL A 539 -39.67 -37.49 -5.78
N ALA A 540 -39.32 -36.32 -5.26
CA ALA A 540 -39.80 -35.84 -3.98
C ALA A 540 -41.17 -35.16 -4.12
N ASP A 541 -42.22 -35.77 -3.58
CA ASP A 541 -43.54 -35.14 -3.46
C ASP A 541 -43.69 -34.35 -2.16
N HIS A 542 -42.67 -33.59 -1.75
CA HIS A 542 -42.72 -32.80 -0.51
C HIS A 542 -42.95 -31.32 -0.83
N ARG A 543 -44.10 -30.78 -0.45
CA ARG A 543 -44.44 -29.36 -0.59
C ARG A 543 -45.20 -28.85 0.64
N VAL A 544 -44.94 -27.60 0.99
CA VAL A 544 -45.67 -26.86 2.03
C VAL A 544 -46.31 -25.65 1.39
N THR A 545 -47.61 -25.46 1.61
CA THR A 545 -48.38 -24.33 1.13
C THR A 545 -48.97 -23.57 2.31
N LEU A 546 -48.68 -22.28 2.42
CA LEU A 546 -49.36 -21.38 3.33
C LEU A 546 -50.58 -20.79 2.63
N GLU A 547 -51.77 -20.95 3.21
CA GLU A 547 -52.97 -20.24 2.79
C GLU A 547 -53.14 -19.01 3.69
N LEU A 548 -53.15 -17.83 3.07
CA LEU A 548 -53.20 -16.55 3.78
C LEU A 548 -54.63 -16.00 3.84
N ALA A 549 -54.84 -15.03 4.73
CA ALA A 549 -56.14 -14.39 4.92
C ALA A 549 -56.70 -13.75 3.62
N PRO A 550 -58.03 -13.75 3.42
CA PRO A 550 -58.69 -13.08 2.30
C PRO A 550 -58.26 -11.62 2.19
N GLY A 551 -57.82 -11.20 0.99
CA GLY A 551 -57.31 -9.85 0.73
C GLY A 551 -55.77 -9.75 0.62
N SER A 552 -55.03 -10.82 0.90
CA SER A 552 -53.59 -10.88 0.61
C SER A 552 -53.30 -10.84 -0.89
N LEU A 553 -52.24 -10.13 -1.29
CA LEU A 553 -51.75 -10.06 -2.68
C LEU A 553 -51.30 -11.44 -3.21
N ALA A 554 -50.88 -12.35 -2.33
CA ALA A 554 -50.49 -13.71 -2.65
C ALA A 554 -51.25 -14.66 -1.72
N PRO A 555 -52.48 -15.08 -2.06
CA PRO A 555 -53.33 -15.86 -1.15
C PRO A 555 -52.76 -17.26 -0.84
N ARG A 556 -51.81 -17.73 -1.65
CA ARG A 556 -51.10 -18.99 -1.45
C ARG A 556 -49.61 -18.82 -1.69
N LEU A 557 -48.80 -19.30 -0.75
CA LEU A 557 -47.34 -19.35 -0.85
C LEU A 557 -46.87 -20.79 -0.75
N THR A 558 -46.28 -21.31 -1.82
CA THR A 558 -45.88 -22.72 -1.91
C THR A 558 -44.37 -22.85 -2.01
N VAL A 559 -43.79 -23.69 -1.17
CA VAL A 559 -42.41 -24.14 -1.25
C VAL A 559 -42.38 -25.65 -1.49
N ARG A 560 -41.63 -26.06 -2.51
CA ARG A 560 -41.35 -27.46 -2.83
C ARG A 560 -39.99 -27.81 -2.25
N PHE A 561 -39.81 -29.04 -1.78
CA PHE A 561 -38.54 -29.54 -1.26
C PHE A 561 -38.05 -30.72 -2.10
N GLY A 562 -36.79 -30.65 -2.51
CA GLY A 562 -36.10 -31.64 -3.34
C GLY A 562 -35.13 -32.48 -2.53
N ARG A 563 -34.11 -33.02 -3.21
CA ARG A 563 -33.04 -33.80 -2.55
C ARG A 563 -32.15 -32.90 -1.70
N LYS A 564 -31.37 -33.51 -0.81
CA LYS A 564 -30.29 -32.81 -0.09
C LYS A 564 -29.11 -32.52 -1.01
N SER A 565 -28.51 -31.35 -0.86
CA SER A 565 -27.27 -30.95 -1.51
C SER A 565 -26.06 -31.57 -0.80
N LEU A 566 -24.86 -31.35 -1.34
CA LEU A 566 -23.61 -31.83 -0.75
C LEU A 566 -23.32 -31.20 0.62
N SER A 567 -23.89 -30.02 0.91
CA SER A 567 -23.80 -29.37 2.22
C SER A 567 -24.78 -29.95 3.25
N GLY A 568 -25.58 -30.96 2.86
CA GLY A 568 -26.61 -31.58 3.69
C GLY A 568 -27.93 -30.82 3.74
N ARG A 569 -28.01 -29.64 3.11
CA ARG A 569 -29.21 -28.79 3.04
C ARG A 569 -30.17 -29.27 1.96
N PRO A 570 -31.49 -29.28 2.18
CA PRO A 570 -32.43 -29.59 1.10
C PRO A 570 -32.45 -28.47 0.06
N PHE A 571 -32.55 -28.86 -1.21
CA PHE A 571 -32.99 -27.91 -2.23
C PHE A 571 -34.46 -27.58 -2.01
N ALA A 572 -34.82 -26.32 -2.20
CA ALA A 572 -36.18 -25.83 -2.18
C ALA A 572 -36.46 -25.02 -3.46
N ALA A 573 -37.72 -24.97 -3.86
CA ALA A 573 -38.16 -24.22 -5.03
C ALA A 573 -39.46 -23.45 -4.73
N VAL A 574 -39.49 -22.19 -5.17
CA VAL A 574 -40.65 -21.29 -5.03
C VAL A 574 -40.88 -20.55 -6.34
N GLU A 575 -42.13 -20.17 -6.60
CA GLU A 575 -42.46 -19.21 -7.65
C GLU A 575 -42.33 -17.80 -7.08
N LEU A 576 -41.62 -16.92 -7.80
CA LEU A 576 -41.39 -15.53 -7.38
C LEU A 576 -41.94 -14.55 -8.42
N PRO A 577 -42.50 -13.41 -7.99
CA PRO A 577 -42.94 -12.37 -8.90
C PRO A 577 -41.80 -11.89 -9.81
N GLY A 578 -42.09 -11.83 -11.11
CA GLY A 578 -41.17 -11.38 -12.16
C GLY A 578 -40.25 -12.46 -12.73
N GLU A 579 -40.21 -13.66 -12.16
CA GLU A 579 -39.37 -14.76 -12.66
C GLU A 579 -40.13 -15.63 -13.66
N ARG A 580 -39.41 -16.11 -14.69
CA ARG A 580 -39.96 -17.02 -15.72
C ARG A 580 -39.89 -18.48 -15.25
N GLY A 581 -40.58 -18.78 -14.16
CA GLY A 581 -40.63 -20.13 -13.56
C GLY A 581 -40.07 -20.19 -12.13
N PRO A 582 -40.01 -21.40 -11.55
CA PRO A 582 -39.55 -21.58 -10.17
C PRO A 582 -38.07 -21.26 -10.03
N VAL A 583 -37.72 -20.64 -8.90
CA VAL A 583 -36.32 -20.41 -8.50
C VAL A 583 -35.94 -21.45 -7.46
N VAL A 584 -34.82 -22.13 -7.70
CA VAL A 584 -34.27 -23.18 -6.85
C VAL A 584 -33.18 -22.59 -5.96
N PHE A 585 -33.19 -22.95 -4.70
CA PHE A 585 -32.22 -22.50 -3.70
C PHE A 585 -31.92 -23.59 -2.66
N GLU A 586 -30.80 -23.46 -1.95
CA GLU A 586 -30.58 -24.22 -0.72
C GLU A 586 -31.38 -23.60 0.42
N CYS A 587 -32.27 -24.38 1.04
CA CYS A 587 -33.04 -23.94 2.20
C CYS A 587 -32.19 -24.12 3.48
N PRO A 588 -32.23 -23.15 4.43
CA PRO A 588 -31.62 -23.32 5.74
C PRO A 588 -32.11 -24.59 6.46
N LEU A 589 -31.19 -25.34 7.07
CA LEU A 589 -31.54 -26.52 7.87
C LEU A 589 -32.50 -26.16 9.00
N SER A 590 -32.29 -25.02 9.65
CA SER A 590 -33.17 -24.56 10.74
C SER A 590 -34.64 -24.49 10.33
N ILE A 591 -34.94 -24.04 9.10
CA ILE A 591 -36.31 -23.98 8.60
C ILE A 591 -36.79 -25.38 8.22
N TYR A 592 -35.95 -26.15 7.53
CA TYR A 592 -36.34 -27.47 7.06
C TYR A 592 -36.53 -28.50 8.18
N ASP A 593 -35.79 -28.39 9.27
CA ASP A 593 -35.90 -29.28 10.42
C ASP A 593 -37.31 -29.17 11.02
N PHE A 594 -37.87 -27.95 11.18
CA PHE A 594 -39.27 -27.75 11.57
C PHE A 594 -40.27 -28.32 10.57
N VAL A 595 -39.97 -28.18 9.27
CA VAL A 595 -40.79 -28.82 8.24
C VAL A 595 -40.77 -30.34 8.41
N GLN A 596 -39.61 -30.94 8.69
CA GLN A 596 -39.45 -32.37 8.87
C GLN A 596 -40.03 -32.90 10.18
N SER A 597 -39.91 -32.19 11.30
CA SER A 597 -40.35 -32.66 12.62
C SER A 597 -41.85 -32.47 12.83
N ASP A 598 -42.39 -31.31 12.45
CA ASP A 598 -43.70 -30.86 12.95
C ASP A 598 -44.76 -30.80 11.85
N LEU A 599 -44.33 -30.57 10.61
CA LEU A 599 -45.23 -30.44 9.45
C LEU A 599 -45.36 -31.73 8.63
N THR A 600 -44.47 -32.71 8.77
CA THR A 600 -44.57 -33.98 8.03
C THR A 600 -45.80 -34.79 8.42
N ALA A 601 -46.25 -35.64 7.49
CA ALA A 601 -47.25 -36.66 7.80
C ALA A 601 -46.56 -37.78 8.59
N LEU A 602 -46.95 -38.00 9.84
CA LEU A 602 -46.34 -39.03 10.69
C LEU A 602 -46.51 -40.43 10.08
N ASN A 603 -45.48 -41.27 10.23
CA ASN A 603 -45.67 -42.72 10.15
C ASN A 603 -46.48 -43.16 11.39
N PRO A 604 -47.49 -44.03 11.26
CA PRO A 604 -48.11 -44.63 12.43
C PRO A 604 -47.05 -45.45 13.19
N HIS A 605 -47.01 -45.28 14.51
CA HIS A 605 -46.13 -46.02 15.41
C HIS A 605 -46.25 -47.55 15.23
N PRO A 606 -45.15 -48.31 15.37
CA PRO A 606 -45.22 -49.76 15.46
C PRO A 606 -45.67 -50.15 16.86
N GLY A 607 -46.91 -50.65 17.02
CA GLY A 607 -47.36 -51.11 18.34
C GLY A 607 -48.84 -51.40 18.48
N SER A 608 -49.32 -52.48 17.86
CA SER A 608 -50.37 -53.29 18.49
C SER A 608 -50.26 -54.73 17.97
N GLY A 609 -49.92 -55.63 18.89
CA GLY A 609 -49.66 -57.04 18.62
C GLY A 609 -49.29 -57.72 19.92
N SER A 610 -50.24 -57.78 20.86
CA SER A 610 -50.22 -58.71 21.98
C SER A 610 -50.39 -60.14 21.48
N ALA A 611 -49.68 -61.07 22.13
CA ALA A 611 -49.50 -62.50 21.88
C ALA A 611 -50.83 -63.33 21.87
N PRO A 612 -50.81 -64.65 21.60
CA PRO A 612 -49.91 -65.67 22.17
C PRO A 612 -48.80 -66.18 21.26
#